data_AF-A0A933EGV2-F1
#
_entry.id   AF-A0A933EGV2-F1
#
_cell.length_a   1.000
_cell.length_b   1.000
_cell.length_c   1.000
_cell.angle_alpha   90.00
_cell.angle_beta   90.00
_cell.angle_gamma   90.00
#
_symmetry.space_group_name_H-M   'P 1'
#
loop_
_entity.id
_entity.type
_entity.pdbx_description
1 polymer ?
#
loop_
_entity_poly.entity_id
_entity_poly.type
_entity_poly.pdbx_seq_one_letter_code
_entity_poly.pdbx_strand_id
1 'polypeptide(L)' 'MSKILPYSREKLGGILILLGVCAWIPYGILKYGLDREAVVYPFLVWHLAGVIPGFLLRRWGLLKRIVSGMKDS' A
#
# COMPACT_ATOMS: atom_id res chain seq x y z
N MET A 1 -11.62 -16.53 -22.69
CA MET A 1 -12.43 -15.32 -22.41
C MET A 1 -12.05 -14.79 -21.02
N SER A 2 -10.87 -14.17 -20.91
CA SER A 2 -10.36 -13.62 -19.65
C SER A 2 -10.46 -12.12 -19.75
N LYS A 3 -11.40 -11.52 -19.00
CA LYS A 3 -11.61 -10.07 -18.97
C LYS A 3 -10.35 -9.43 -18.37
N ILE A 4 -9.48 -8.91 -19.24
CA ILE A 4 -8.34 -8.07 -18.85
C ILE A 4 -8.97 -6.75 -18.41
N LEU A 5 -9.24 -6.65 -17.11
CA LEU A 5 -9.95 -5.53 -16.51
C LEU A 5 -9.15 -4.24 -16.71
N PRO A 6 -9.81 -3.11 -17.07
CA PRO A 6 -9.14 -1.81 -17.12
C PRO A 6 -8.50 -1.53 -15.76
N TYR A 7 -7.19 -1.39 -15.75
CA TYR A 7 -6.38 -1.25 -14.54
C TYR A 7 -6.54 0.18 -14.00
N SER A 8 -7.68 0.45 -13.38
CA SER A 8 -7.92 1.70 -12.65
C SER A 8 -6.85 1.84 -11.58
N ARG A 9 -6.17 2.99 -11.56
CA ARG A 9 -5.13 3.36 -10.59
C ARG A 9 -5.56 3.14 -9.12
N GLU A 10 -6.86 3.11 -8.89
CA GLU A 10 -7.51 2.80 -7.62
C GLU A 10 -7.28 1.36 -7.16
N LYS A 11 -7.32 0.38 -8.07
CA LYS A 11 -7.00 -1.02 -7.77
C LYS A 11 -5.50 -1.20 -7.48
N LEU A 12 -4.64 -0.49 -8.21
CA LEU A 12 -3.20 -0.44 -7.94
C LEU A 12 -2.89 0.02 -6.52
N GLY A 13 -3.47 1.15 -6.11
CA GLY A 13 -3.33 1.66 -4.75
C GLY A 13 -3.85 0.67 -3.71
N GLY A 14 -4.97 0.00 -3.98
CA GLY A 14 -5.49 -1.07 -3.14
C GLY A 14 -4.53 -2.26 -3.00
N ILE A 15 -3.91 -2.71 -4.09
CA ILE A 15 -2.94 -3.83 -4.09
C ILE A 15 -1.68 -3.47 -3.30
N LEU A 16 -1.13 -2.26 -3.46
CA LEU A 16 0.04 -1.85 -2.69
C LEU A 16 -0.26 -1.69 -1.19
N ILE A 17 -1.44 -1.17 -0.84
CA ILE A 17 -1.88 -1.12 0.57
C ILE A 17 -2.03 -2.56 1.11
N LEU A 18 -2.63 -3.46 0.34
CA LEU A 18 -2.78 -4.87 0.71
C LEU A 18 -1.41 -5.55 0.90
N LEU A 19 -0.44 -5.28 0.03
CA LEU A 19 0.94 -5.77 0.17
C LEU A 19 1.61 -5.23 1.45
N GLY A 20 1.42 -3.95 1.75
CA GLY A 20 1.89 -3.35 3.00
C GLY A 20 1.26 -4.01 4.23
N VAL A 21 -0.04 -4.22 4.24
CA VAL A 21 -0.75 -4.92 5.33
C VAL A 21 -0.29 -6.38 5.44
N CYS A 22 -0.08 -7.07 4.32
CA CYS A 22 0.46 -8.43 4.30
C CYS A 22 1.85 -8.53 4.93
N ALA A 23 2.63 -7.45 5.00
CA ALA A 23 3.91 -7.44 5.72
C ALA A 23 3.78 -7.75 7.22
N TRP A 24 2.59 -7.55 7.81
CA TRP A 24 2.31 -7.94 9.20
C TRP A 24 2.07 -9.44 9.39
N ILE A 25 1.72 -10.19 8.35
CA ILE A 25 1.50 -11.64 8.43
C ILE A 25 2.77 -12.37 8.91
N PRO A 26 3.94 -12.20 8.28
CA PRO A 26 5.16 -12.84 8.75
C PRO A 26 5.59 -12.33 10.15
N TYR A 27 5.36 -11.05 10.47
CA TYR A 27 5.60 -10.54 11.84
C TYR A 27 4.74 -11.26 12.88
N GLY A 28 3.45 -11.42 12.59
CA GLY A 28 2.51 -12.12 13.45
C GLY A 28 2.90 -13.59 13.63
N ILE A 29 3.34 -14.26 12.57
CA ILE A 29 3.83 -15.63 12.64
C ILE A 29 5.10 -15.71 13.51
N LEU A 30 6.06 -14.81 13.32
CA LEU A 30 7.29 -14.78 14.11
C LEU A 30 7.03 -14.47 15.60
N LYS A 31 6.09 -13.57 15.89
CA LYS A 31 5.79 -13.12 17.26
C LYS A 31 4.85 -14.07 18.01
N TYR A 32 3.74 -14.48 17.39
CA TYR A 32 2.73 -15.32 18.04
C TYR A 32 2.95 -16.81 17.82
N GLY A 33 3.60 -17.20 16.72
CA GLY A 33 3.86 -18.61 16.41
C GLY A 33 5.19 -19.13 16.97
N LEU A 34 6.22 -18.27 17.02
CA LEU A 34 7.58 -18.65 17.44
C LEU A 34 7.99 -18.08 18.81
N ASP A 35 7.15 -17.27 19.45
CA ASP A 35 7.41 -16.57 20.72
C ASP A 35 8.78 -15.87 20.76
N ARG A 36 9.26 -15.43 19.59
CA ARG A 36 10.51 -14.68 19.49
C ARG A 36 10.22 -13.22 19.78
N GLU A 37 11.11 -12.57 20.53
CA GLU A 37 11.18 -11.12 20.64
C GLU A 37 11.58 -10.51 19.29
N ALA A 38 10.65 -10.52 18.34
CA ALA A 38 10.84 -9.98 17.02
C ALA A 38 10.85 -8.45 17.11
N VAL A 39 12.00 -7.85 16.81
CA VAL A 39 12.18 -6.40 16.74
C VAL A 39 11.17 -5.84 15.73
N VAL A 40 10.29 -4.96 16.19
CA VAL A 40 9.18 -4.36 15.39
C VAL A 40 9.71 -3.49 14.26
N TYR A 41 10.83 -2.82 14.49
CA TYR A 41 11.40 -1.78 13.63
C TYR A 41 11.56 -2.17 12.15
N PRO A 42 12.22 -3.29 11.79
CA PRO A 42 12.37 -3.70 10.40
C PRO A 42 11.03 -3.95 9.70
N PHE A 43 10.03 -4.50 10.40
CA PHE A 43 8.70 -4.72 9.84
C PHE A 43 7.95 -3.41 9.63
N LEU A 44 8.15 -2.43 10.51
CA LEU A 44 7.59 -1.09 10.36
C LEU A 44 8.13 -0.41 9.09
N VAL A 45 9.44 -0.53 8.85
CA VAL A 45 10.09 0.03 7.64
C VAL A 45 9.54 -0.64 6.38
N TRP A 46 9.45 -1.97 6.34
CA TRP A 46 8.86 -2.69 5.21
C TRP A 46 7.38 -2.36 5.01
N HIS A 47 6.62 -2.21 6.10
CA HIS A 47 5.22 -1.81 6.06
C HIS A 47 5.07 -0.41 5.49
N LEU A 48 5.85 0.56 5.95
CA LEU A 48 5.87 1.93 5.43
C LEU A 48 6.34 1.95 3.97
N ALA A 49 7.35 1.17 3.61
CA ALA A 49 7.83 1.06 2.24
C ALA A 49 6.79 0.48 1.27
N GLY A 50 5.83 -0.33 1.76
CA GLY A 50 4.69 -0.82 0.95
C GLY A 50 3.47 0.11 0.97
N VAL A 51 3.10 0.61 2.16
CA VAL A 51 1.91 1.45 2.35
C VAL A 51 2.11 2.86 1.82
N ILE A 52 3.29 3.48 1.98
CA ILE A 52 3.55 4.85 1.48
C ILE A 52 3.37 4.93 -0.03
N PRO A 53 4.02 4.10 -0.88
CA PRO A 53 3.80 4.17 -2.32
C PRO A 53 2.35 3.80 -2.70
N GLY A 54 1.70 2.86 -1.99
CA GLY A 54 0.30 2.51 -2.25
C GLY A 54 -0.69 3.63 -1.93
N PHE A 55 -0.49 4.29 -0.80
CA PHE A 55 -1.26 5.45 -0.38
C PHE A 55 -0.99 6.65 -1.29
N LEU A 56 0.27 6.88 -1.67
CA LEU A 56 0.66 7.94 -2.58
C LEU A 56 0.04 7.74 -3.97
N LEU A 57 0.07 6.53 -4.53
CA LEU A 57 -0.58 6.19 -5.80
C LEU A 57 -2.10 6.37 -5.75
N ARG A 58 -2.74 5.96 -4.65
CA ARG A 58 -4.18 6.17 -4.44
C ARG A 58 -4.54 7.66 -4.34
N ARG A 59 -3.72 8.45 -3.65
CA ARG A 59 -3.95 9.89 -3.45
C ARG A 59 -3.51 10.73 -4.65
N TRP A 60 -2.63 10.22 -5.50
CA TRP A 60 -2.18 10.89 -6.73
C TRP A 60 -3.34 11.18 -7.69
N GLY A 61 -4.36 10.31 -7.74
CA GLY A 61 -5.58 10.57 -8.53
C GLY A 61 -6.37 11.79 -8.05
N LEU A 62 -6.39 12.00 -6.73
CA LEU A 62 -7.07 13.12 -6.09
C LEU A 62 -6.26 14.42 -6.21
N LEU A 63 -4.94 14.33 -5.99
CA LEU A 63 -3.99 15.43 -6.20
C LEU A 63 -3.97 15.89 -7.66
N LYS A 64 -3.97 14.98 -8.64
CA LYS A 64 -4.08 15.36 -10.06
C LYS A 64 -5.36 16.11 -10.35
N ARG A 65 -6.49 15.72 -9.76
CA ARG A 65 -7.77 16.44 -9.92
C ARG A 65 -7.71 17.85 -9.37
N ILE A 66 -7.12 18.04 -8.18
CA ILE A 66 -6.96 19.36 -7.57
C ILE A 66 -6.00 20.24 -8.39
N VAL A 67 -4.86 19.70 -8.81
CA VAL A 67 -3.87 20.41 -9.63
C VAL A 67 -4.43 20.77 -11.01
N SER A 68 -5.19 19.87 -11.65
CA SER A 68 -5.85 20.21 -12.92
C SER A 68 -6.90 21.29 -12.73
N GLY A 69 -7.69 21.25 -11.65
CA GLY A 69 -8.66 22.29 -11.33
C GLY A 69 -8.05 23.67 -11.10
N MET A 70 -6.80 23.76 -10.61
CA MET A 70 -6.07 25.03 -10.49
C MET A 70 -5.48 25.54 -11.82
N LYS A 71 -5.31 24.67 -12.83
CA LYS A 71 -4.69 25.05 -14.10
C LYS A 71 -5.68 25.67 -15.09
N ASP A 72 -6.98 25.59 -14.78
CA ASP A 72 -8.09 26.11 -15.57
C ASP A 72 -8.75 27.38 -14.96
N SER A 73 -8.11 28.01 -13.95
CA SER A 73 -8.56 29.27 -13.31
C SER A 73 -7.61 30.43 -13.57
#